data_AF-A0A0F9NUJ9-F1
#
_entry.id   AF-A0A0F9NUJ9-F1
#
_cell.length_a   1.000
_cell.length_b   1.000
_cell.length_c   1.000
_cell.angle_alpha   90.00
_cell.angle_beta   90.00
_cell.angle_gamma   90.00
#
_symmetry.space_group_name_H-M   'P 1'
#
loop_
_entity.id
_entity.type
_entity.pdbx_description
1 polymer ?
#
loop_
_entity_poly.entity_id
_entity_poly.type
_entity_poly.pdbx_seq_one_letter_code
_entity_poly.pdbx_strand_id
1 'polypeptide(L)' 'MGFRKWLRELRKGEYENQDEMAEAFQVTQPTISFWLSGHSSPDLDSCGRISEVTGKPLAEIYEMVRQDARTPSQA' A
#
# COMPACT_ATOMS: atom_id res chain seq x y z
N MET A 1 -11.78 -2.89 -3.76
CA MET A 1 -10.51 -3.15 -4.48
C MET A 1 -9.48 -3.48 -3.42
N GLY A 2 -8.66 -4.53 -3.60
CA GLY A 2 -7.62 -4.88 -2.61
C GLY A 2 -6.48 -3.87 -2.57
N PHE A 3 -5.80 -3.79 -1.42
CA PHE A 3 -4.69 -2.86 -1.18
C PHE A 3 -3.58 -2.94 -2.23
N ARG A 4 -3.16 -4.14 -2.65
CA ARG A 4 -2.07 -4.27 -3.65
C ARG A 4 -2.44 -3.70 -5.00
N LYS A 5 -3.69 -3.91 -5.42
CA LYS A 5 -4.19 -3.36 -6.68
C LYS A 5 -4.25 -1.83 -6.59
N TRP A 6 -4.80 -1.30 -5.50
CA TRP A 6 -4.83 0.13 -5.26
C TRP A 6 -3.43 0.76 -5.26
N LEU A 7 -2.49 0.17 -4.52
CA LEU A 7 -1.11 0.66 -4.40
C LEU A 7 -0.38 0.69 -5.76
N ARG A 8 -0.62 -0.30 -6.63
CA ARG A 8 -0.05 -0.32 -7.99
C ARG A 8 -0.56 0.82 -8.86
N GLU A 9 -1.86 1.10 -8.80
CA GLU A 9 -2.47 2.17 -9.58
C GLU A 9 -2.05 3.54 -9.04
N LEU A 10 -1.97 3.69 -7.72
CA LEU A 10 -1.42 4.88 -7.08
C LEU A 10 0.03 5.13 -7.52
N ARG A 11 0.88 4.09 -7.54
CA ARG A 11 2.25 4.22 -8.03
C ARG A 11 2.27 4.73 -9.46
N LYS A 12 1.56 4.07 -10.39
CA LYS A 12 1.57 4.47 -11.81
C LYS A 12 1.03 5.89 -12.06
N GLY A 13 0.18 6.41 -11.17
CA GLY A 13 -0.46 7.71 -11.33
C GLY A 13 0.30 8.86 -10.69
N GLU A 14 0.91 8.65 -9.52
CA GLU A 14 1.46 9.72 -8.69
C GLU A 14 2.97 9.61 -8.43
N TYR A 15 3.60 8.47 -8.74
CA TYR A 15 5.00 8.23 -8.41
C TYR A 15 5.76 7.61 -9.59
N GLU A 16 6.92 8.15 -9.94
CA GLU A 16 7.71 7.64 -11.06
C GLU A 16 8.24 6.22 -10.78
N ASN A 17 8.61 5.95 -9.53
CA ASN A 17 9.23 4.69 -9.13
C ASN A 17 8.86 4.30 -7.68
N GLN A 18 9.38 3.16 -7.20
CA GLN A 18 9.07 2.67 -5.85
C GLN A 18 9.84 3.43 -4.75
N ASP A 19 10.98 4.04 -5.08
CA ASP A 19 11.78 4.82 -4.12
C ASP A 19 11.06 6.12 -3.76
N GLU A 20 10.52 6.84 -4.75
CA GLU A 20 9.74 8.06 -4.53
C GLU A 20 8.48 7.80 -3.69
N MET A 21 7.76 6.71 -3.99
CA MET A 21 6.63 6.28 -3.16
C MET A 21 7.05 5.92 -1.74
N ALA A 22 8.21 5.28 -1.57
CA ALA A 22 8.72 4.90 -0.25
C ALA A 22 9.09 6.14 0.57
N GLU A 23 9.74 7.12 -0.05
CA GLU A 23 10.04 8.42 0.56
C GLU A 23 8.76 9.12 1.01
N ALA A 24 7.74 9.17 0.14
CA ALA A 24 6.45 9.77 0.46
C ALA A 24 5.78 9.10 1.67
N PHE A 25 5.78 7.76 1.74
CA PHE A 25 5.20 7.01 2.86
C PHE A 25 6.14 6.87 4.06
N GLN A 26 7.33 7.46 4.00
CA GLN A 26 8.38 7.37 5.02
C GLN A 26 8.73 5.91 5.39
N VAL A 27 8.81 5.05 4.39
CA VAL A 27 9.25 3.65 4.52
C VAL A 27 10.44 3.39 3.60
N THR A 28 10.96 2.17 3.62
CA THR A 28 12.02 1.78 2.68
C THR A 28 11.43 1.27 1.38
N GLN A 29 12.16 1.40 0.26
CA GLN A 29 11.72 0.84 -1.02
C GLN A 29 11.44 -0.68 -0.95
N PRO A 30 12.26 -1.50 -0.25
CA PRO A 30 11.94 -2.91 -0.06
C PRO A 30 10.59 -3.15 0.64
N THR A 31 10.19 -2.27 1.57
CA THR A 31 8.88 -2.32 2.21
C THR A 31 7.75 -2.18 1.18
N ILE A 32 7.87 -1.22 0.25
CA ILE A 32 6.91 -1.04 -0.86
C ILE A 32 6.89 -2.28 -1.76
N SER A 33 8.05 -2.83 -2.10
CA SER A 33 8.14 -4.05 -2.92
C SER A 33 7.48 -5.26 -2.26
N PHE A 34 7.67 -5.44 -0.95
CA PHE A 34 7.02 -6.51 -0.18
C PHE A 34 5.52 -6.34 -0.09
N TRP A 35 5.03 -5.11 0.05
CA TRP A 35 3.60 -4.82 -0.01
C TRP A 35 3.03 -5.15 -1.39
N LEU A 36 3.66 -4.66 -2.47
CA LEU A 36 3.21 -4.88 -3.85
C LEU A 36 3.20 -6.36 -4.27
N SER A 37 4.14 -7.16 -3.75
CA SER A 37 4.19 -8.60 -3.98
C SER A 37 3.24 -9.38 -3.06
N GLY A 38 2.86 -8.81 -1.92
CA GLY A 38 2.05 -9.49 -0.89
C GLY A 38 2.88 -10.35 0.04
N HIS A 39 4.19 -10.14 0.09
CA HIS A 39 5.07 -10.77 1.08
C HIS A 39 4.80 -10.22 2.49
N SER A 40 4.39 -8.96 2.59
CA SER A 40 3.92 -8.34 3.84
C SER A 40 2.75 -7.40 3.57
N SER A 41 2.15 -6.88 4.63
CA SER A 41 1.11 -5.86 4.59
C SER A 41 1.50 -4.69 5.49
N PRO A 42 1.04 -3.46 5.19
CA PRO A 42 1.28 -2.31 6.07
C PRO A 42 0.61 -2.55 7.44
N ASP A 43 1.28 -2.10 8.49
CA ASP A 43 0.71 -2.01 9.83
C ASP A 43 -0.13 -0.73 9.99
N LEU A 44 -0.67 -0.50 11.19
CA LEU A 44 -1.53 0.65 11.47
C LEU A 44 -0.79 1.98 11.27
N ASP A 45 0.47 2.07 11.70
CA ASP A 45 1.29 3.28 11.58
C ASP A 45 1.61 3.59 10.12
N SER A 46 1.90 2.56 9.32
CA SER A 46 2.09 2.70 7.88
C SER A 46 0.79 3.10 7.18
N CYS A 47 -0.35 2.54 7.58
CA CYS A 47 -1.65 2.96 7.06
C CYS A 47 -1.97 4.43 7.41
N GLY A 48 -1.57 4.89 8.59
CA GLY A 48 -1.68 6.30 9.01
C GLY A 48 -0.90 7.24 8.10
N ARG A 49 0.39 6.95 7.88
CA ARG A 49 1.24 7.73 6.96
C ARG A 49 0.70 7.77 5.53
N ILE A 50 0.24 6.62 5.03
CA ILE A 50 -0.39 6.55 3.70
C ILE A 50 -1.67 7.40 3.67
N SER A 51 -2.45 7.42 4.74
CA SER A 51 -3.68 8.23 4.85
C SER A 51 -3.38 9.73 4.76
N GLU A 52 -2.36 10.18 5.49
CA GLU A 52 -1.93 11.59 5.51
C GLU A 52 -1.45 12.05 4.13
N VAL A 53 -0.65 11.23 3.46
CA VAL A 53 -0.05 11.57 2.16
C VAL A 53 -1.08 11.54 1.02
N THR A 54 -1.95 10.53 1.01
CA THR A 54 -2.89 10.30 -0.11
C THR A 54 -4.24 10.98 0.10
N GLY A 55 -4.51 11.51 1.30
CA GLY A 55 -5.83 12.02 1.70
C GLY A 55 -6.92 10.96 1.82
N LYS A 56 -6.61 9.67 1.58
CA LYS A 56 -7.56 8.58 1.70
C LYS A 56 -7.82 8.28 3.19
N PRO A 57 -9.08 8.11 3.63
CA PRO A 57 -9.36 7.81 5.03
C PRO A 57 -8.65 6.53 5.52
N LEU A 58 -8.04 6.60 6.71
CA LEU A 58 -7.33 5.48 7.33
C LEU A 58 -8.17 4.19 7.38
N ALA A 59 -9.45 4.31 7.74
CA ALA A 59 -10.36 3.16 7.79
C ALA A 59 -10.54 2.49 6.43
N GLU A 60 -10.55 3.26 5.34
CA GLU A 60 -10.63 2.71 3.98
C GLU A 60 -9.36 1.97 3.60
N ILE A 61 -8.18 2.53 3.92
CA ILE A 61 -6.88 1.86 3.70
C ILE A 61 -6.83 0.55 4.47
N TYR A 62 -7.22 0.56 5.74
CA TYR A 62 -7.22 -0.63 6.60
C TYR A 62 -8.15 -1.72 6.06
N GLU A 63 -9.36 -1.36 5.62
CA GLU A 63 -10.28 -2.31 4.99
C GLU A 63 -9.75 -2.86 3.67
N MET A 64 -9.07 -2.05 2.85
CA MET A 64 -8.40 -2.54 1.64
C MET A 64 -7.30 -3.56 1.97
N VAL A 65 -6.50 -3.30 3.02
CA VAL A 65 -5.44 -4.22 3.48
C VAL A 65 -6.05 -5.54 3.95
N ARG A 66 -7.12 -5.47 4.74
CA ARG A 66 -7.86 -6.64 5.23
C ARG A 66 -8.48 -7.47 4.11
N GLN A 67 -9.06 -6.82 3.10
CA GLN A 67 -9.64 -7.50 1.93
C GLN A 67 -8.57 -8.20 1.09
N ASP A 68 -7.40 -7.59 0.96
CA ASP A 68 -6.28 -8.14 0.20
C ASP A 68 -5.73 -9.42 0.86
N ALA A 69 -5.58 -9.42 2.18
CA ALA A 69 -5.18 -10.60 2.96
C ALA A 69 -6.18 -11.77 2.88
N ARG A 70 -7.47 -11.48 2.68
CA ARG A 70 -8.54 -12.48 2.54
C ARG A 70 -8.64 -13.08 1.15
N THR A 71 -7.88 -12.58 0.18
CA THR A 71 -7.83 -13.12 -1.18
C THR A 71 -6.51 -13.89 -1.34
N PRO A 72 -6.38 -15.10 -0.77
CA PRO A 72 -5.29 -15.97 -1.20
C PRO A 72 -5.50 -16.25 -2.68
N SER A 73 -4.39 -16.24 -3.43
CA SER A 73 -4.34 -16.60 -4.84
C SER A 73 -5.31 -17.74 -5.12
N GLN A 74 -6.30 -17.50 -5.99
CA GLN A 74 -6.89 -18.64 -6.69
C GLN A 74 -5.72 -19.31 -7.42
N ALA A 75 -5.49 -20.57 -7.07
CA ALA A 75 -4.48 -21.44 -7.68
C ALA A 75 -4.77 -21.66 -9.16
#